data_AF-A0A9D4BCY5-F1
#
_entry.id   AF-A0A9D4BCY5-F1
#
_cell.length_a   1.000
_cell.length_b   1.000
_cell.length_c   1.000
_cell.angle_alpha   90.00
_cell.angle_beta   90.00
_cell.angle_gamma   90.00
#
_symmetry.space_group_name_H-M   'P 1'
#
loop_
_entity.id
_entity.type
_entity.pdbx_description
1 polymer ?
#
loop_
_entity_poly.entity_id
_entity_poly.type
_entity_poly.pdbx_seq_one_letter_code
_entity_poly.pdbx_strand_id
1 'polypeptide(L)' 'MVGAAYAIDRQFFQEIGEYDEGMKVWGGENLEMSWRVSGYGVKIHHIFPI' A
#
# COMPACT_ATOMS: atom_id res chain seq x y z
N MET A 1 -1.18 8.35 -0.57
CA MET A 1 -2.10 7.21 -0.72
C MET A 1 -3.23 7.38 0.28
N VAL A 2 -4.49 7.39 -0.16
CA VAL A 2 -5.64 7.26 0.75
C VAL A 2 -5.84 5.77 1.00
N GLY A 3 -5.95 5.36 2.25
CA GLY A 3 -6.13 3.94 2.58
C GLY A 3 -7.44 3.32 2.20
N ALA A 4 -8.45 4.15 2.02
CA ALA A 4 -9.79 3.68 1.73
C ALA A 4 -9.91 3.07 0.34
N ALA A 5 -9.08 3.48 -0.63
CA ALA A 5 -9.10 2.94 -1.99
C ALA A 5 -7.77 3.18 -2.73
N TYR A 6 -7.17 2.10 -3.21
CA TYR A 6 -6.09 2.11 -4.19
C TYR A 6 -6.15 0.82 -5.02
N ALA A 7 -5.53 0.83 -6.20
CA ALA A 7 -5.37 -0.35 -7.04
C ALA A 7 -3.90 -0.73 -7.08
N ILE A 8 -3.61 -2.02 -6.91
CA ILE A 8 -2.27 -2.59 -6.95
C ILE A 8 -2.32 -3.90 -7.75
N ASP A 9 -1.25 -4.24 -8.44
CA ASP A 9 -1.12 -5.55 -9.06
C ASP A 9 -1.10 -6.65 -7.99
N ARG A 10 -1.83 -7.75 -8.23
CA ARG A 10 -2.00 -8.82 -7.24
C ARG A 10 -0.71 -9.58 -6.99
N GLN A 11 0.09 -9.84 -8.04
CA GLN A 11 1.34 -10.57 -7.91
C GLN A 11 2.36 -9.71 -7.15
N PHE A 12 2.47 -8.43 -7.52
CA PHE A 12 3.29 -7.47 -6.82
C PHE A 12 2.86 -7.31 -5.35
N PHE A 13 1.56 -7.28 -5.05
CA PHE A 13 1.05 -7.21 -3.67
C PHE A 13 1.50 -8.39 -2.82
N GLN A 14 1.54 -9.60 -3.41
CA GLN A 14 2.04 -10.80 -2.75
C GLN A 14 3.56 -10.77 -2.56
N GLU A 15 4.30 -10.30 -3.57
CA GLU A 15 5.75 -10.19 -3.52
C GLU A 15 6.25 -9.19 -2.46
N ILE A 16 5.51 -8.11 -2.21
CA ILE A 16 5.85 -7.11 -1.18
C ILE A 16 5.37 -7.49 0.24
N GLY A 17 4.78 -8.67 0.41
CA GLY A 17 4.43 -9.25 1.71
C GLY A 17 3.03 -8.95 2.23
N GLU A 18 2.08 -8.63 1.33
CA GLU A 18 0.66 -8.39 1.62
C GLU A 18 0.42 -7.47 2.84
N TYR A 19 -0.76 -7.51 3.47
CA TYR A 19 -0.98 -6.81 4.72
C TYR A 19 -0.47 -7.65 5.91
N ASP A 20 0.08 -6.99 6.92
CA ASP A 20 0.55 -7.67 8.13
C ASP A 20 -0.63 -8.30 8.90
N GLU A 21 -0.61 -9.63 9.04
CA GLU A 21 -1.63 -10.41 9.75
C GLU A 21 -1.70 -10.09 11.25
N GLY A 22 -0.65 -9.45 11.81
CA GLY A 22 -0.57 -9.00 13.20
C GLY A 22 -1.17 -7.61 13.44
N MET A 23 -1.66 -6.94 12.39
CA MET A 23 -2.21 -5.59 12.50
C MET A 23 -3.59 -5.61 13.17
N LYS A 24 -3.62 -5.33 14.47
CA LYS A 24 -4.86 -5.35 15.28
C LYS A 24 -5.65 -4.04 15.29
N VAL A 25 -5.10 -2.95 14.76
CA VAL A 25 -5.69 -1.60 14.80
C VAL A 25 -5.67 -0.96 13.41
N TRP A 26 -6.84 -0.52 12.95
CA TRP A 26 -7.01 0.21 11.68
C TRP A 26 -6.35 1.59 11.73
N GLY A 27 -5.67 1.98 10.64
CA GLY A 27 -5.24 3.36 10.41
C GLY A 27 -3.75 3.59 10.11
N GLY A 28 -2.89 2.59 10.32
CA GLY A 28 -1.46 2.66 9.97
C GLY A 28 -1.10 2.07 8.60
N GLU A 29 -2.03 1.30 8.01
CA GLU A 29 -1.82 0.44 6.84
C GLU A 29 -1.27 1.21 5.62
N ASN A 30 -1.72 2.45 5.47
CA ASN A 30 -1.38 3.28 4.31
C ASN A 30 0.05 3.78 4.37
N LEU A 31 0.55 4.03 5.58
CA LEU A 31 1.90 4.51 5.81
C LEU A 31 2.89 3.36 5.62
N GLU A 32 2.57 2.19 6.17
CA GLU A 32 3.35 0.96 5.98
C GLU A 32 3.44 0.58 4.50
N MET A 33 2.30 0.53 3.79
CA MET A 33 2.26 0.23 2.36
C MET A 33 3.01 1.28 1.54
N SER A 34 2.91 2.57 1.87
CA SER A 34 3.66 3.63 1.18
C SER A 34 5.18 3.45 1.35
N TRP A 35 5.64 3.07 2.53
CA TRP A 35 7.07 2.79 2.77
C TRP A 35 7.55 1.52 2.08
N ARG A 36 6.77 0.44 2.11
CA ARG A 36 7.09 -0.81 1.38
C ARG A 36 7.24 -0.53 -0.11
N VAL A 37 6.22 0.05 -0.75
CA VAL A 37 6.22 0.37 -2.18
C VAL A 37 7.39 1.29 -2.56
N SER A 38 7.72 2.26 -1.71
CA SER A 38 8.89 3.13 -1.90
C SER A 38 10.22 2.38 -1.81
N GLY A 39 10.33 1.35 -0.96
CA GLY A 39 11.53 0.51 -0.85
C GLY A 39 11.82 -0.32 -2.11
N TYR A 40 10.79 -0.67 -2.87
CA TYR A 40 10.90 -1.34 -4.17
C TYR A 40 11.09 -0.37 -5.35
N GLY A 41 11.21 0.94 -5.11
CA GLY A 41 11.39 1.95 -6.15
C GLY A 41 10.14 2.18 -7.02
N VAL A 42 8.98 1.71 -6.58
CA VAL A 42 7.73 1.84 -7.32
C VAL A 42 7.09 3.19 -7.05
N LYS A 43 6.62 3.85 -8.11
CA LYS A 43 5.95 5.15 -8.02
C LYS A 43 4.45 4.99 -7.75
N ILE A 44 3.96 5.73 -6.76
CA ILE A 44 2.53 5.81 -6.45
C ILE A 44 1.91 6.89 -7.33
N HIS A 45 0.93 6.53 -8.15
CA HIS A 45 0.18 7.45 -9.00
C HIS A 45 -1.14 7.83 -8.35
N HIS A 46 -1.39 9.13 -8.23
CA HIS A 46 -2.65 9.65 -7.73
C HIS A 46 -3.59 9.87 -8.92
N ILE A 47 -4.68 9.11 -8.97
CA ILE A 47 -5.59 9.03 -10.15
C ILE A 47 -6.87 9.86 -9.98
N PHE A 48 -7.17 10.34 -8.78
CA PHE A 48 -8.29 11.26 -8.55
C PHE A 48 -7.75 12.67 -8.43
N PRO A 49 -8.34 13.67 -9.10
CA PRO A 49 -8.11 15.05 -8.73
C PRO A 49 -8.80 15.27 -7.37
N ILE A 50 -8.03 15.66 -6.35
CA ILE A 50 -8.56 16.45 -5.23
C ILE A 50 -8.25 17.89 -5.60
#